data_AF-D8PME5-F1
#
_entry.id   AF-D8PME5-F1
#
_cell.length_a   1.000
_cell.length_b   1.000
_cell.length_c   1.000
_cell.angle_alpha   90.00
_cell.angle_beta   90.00
_cell.angle_gamma   90.00
#
_symmetry.space_group_name_H-M   'P 1'
#
loop_
_entity.id
_entity.type
_entity.pdbx_description
1 polymer ?
#
loop_
_entity_poly.entity_id
_entity_poly.type
_entity_poly.pdbx_seq_one_letter_code
_entity_poly.pdbx_strand_id
1 'polypeptide(L)'
;MKRTLVPNLTKFPPNRLVIGSPNVLRDAAVFRAWIDYFRKKYNKVVAAGIRPEHDINVHLAPWFLAINHDWLCFSKAVVESGFFKEYLPEAREFTLMLYTLATTFWEAYYRVHEQVPSRHVHSNSSSYAFLDNRTQSLIEAWFREAGLDYAHMHRLFNAHSYDQLDGMVHFDPSTVVSRAHVRPKRYWMIFIAGLAHFLCETSESKGLSLFRKRYQDHWPARFLIGPQAQSIWGADDIRGPVTLGGYFASHVETNCTYASGSLERDYHIVRCIFWMINHVVDKLGMGDAQAEQAISAFVGTLVVPKVTA
;
A
#
# COMPACT_ATOMS: atom_id res chain seq x y z
N MET A 1 -27.09 -3.29 -3.60
CA MET A 1 -27.00 -4.72 -3.22
C MET A 1 -25.74 -4.92 -2.37
N LYS A 2 -25.87 -5.04 -1.05
CA LYS A 2 -24.74 -5.33 -0.14
C LYS A 2 -24.46 -6.84 -0.16
N ARG A 3 -23.37 -7.28 -0.81
CA ARG A 3 -22.88 -8.66 -0.69
C ARG A 3 -21.98 -8.74 0.53
N THR A 4 -22.51 -9.27 1.63
CA THR A 4 -21.71 -9.68 2.78
C THR A 4 -20.98 -10.96 2.41
N LEU A 5 -19.75 -10.84 1.89
CA LEU A 5 -18.86 -11.99 1.68
C LEU A 5 -18.26 -12.36 3.04
N VAL A 6 -18.97 -13.20 3.81
CA VAL A 6 -18.34 -13.99 4.87
C VAL A 6 -17.94 -15.32 4.23
N PRO A 7 -16.63 -15.62 4.05
CA PRO A 7 -16.21 -16.90 3.52
C PRO A 7 -16.69 -18.02 4.44
N ASN A 8 -17.32 -19.05 3.85
CA ASN A 8 -17.81 -20.20 4.59
C ASN A 8 -16.62 -21.10 4.94
N LEU A 9 -16.07 -20.95 6.15
CA LEU A 9 -14.83 -21.58 6.66
C LEU A 9 -14.91 -23.11 6.91
N THR A 10 -15.94 -23.80 6.43
CA THR A 10 -16.26 -25.17 6.85
C THR A 10 -15.84 -26.28 5.88
N LYS A 11 -15.12 -25.97 4.79
CA LYS A 11 -14.75 -26.98 3.78
C LYS A 11 -13.27 -26.97 3.44
N PHE A 12 -12.44 -27.45 4.36
CA PHE A 12 -11.11 -27.95 4.03
C PHE A 12 -11.19 -29.47 3.81
N PRO A 13 -10.62 -30.03 2.73
CA PRO A 13 -10.64 -31.47 2.50
C PRO A 13 -9.80 -32.20 3.57
N PRO A 14 -10.21 -33.40 4.01
CA PRO A 14 -9.43 -34.19 4.96
C PRO A 14 -8.10 -34.63 4.33
N ASN A 15 -7.03 -34.39 5.10
CA ASN A 15 -5.63 -34.70 4.83
C ASN A 15 -5.39 -36.06 4.12
N ARG A 16 -4.79 -36.03 2.94
CA ARG A 16 -4.00 -37.17 2.43
C ARG A 16 -2.58 -37.05 2.97
N LEU A 17 -2.28 -37.76 4.05
CA LEU A 17 -0.90 -37.94 4.52
C LEU A 17 -0.20 -38.94 3.60
N VAL A 18 0.67 -38.44 2.73
CA VAL A 18 1.69 -39.25 2.07
C VAL A 18 2.69 -39.65 3.15
N ILE A 19 2.96 -40.96 3.29
CA ILE A 19 3.93 -41.49 4.27
C ILE A 19 5.32 -41.00 3.86
N GLY A 20 5.76 -39.88 4.45
CA GLY A 20 7.04 -39.23 4.17
C GLY A 20 8.07 -39.44 5.29
N SER A 21 9.34 -39.23 4.95
CA SER A 21 10.51 -39.20 5.85
C SER A 21 10.23 -38.42 7.16
N PRO A 22 10.85 -38.78 8.31
CA PRO A 22 10.66 -38.10 9.61
C PRO A 22 10.80 -36.57 9.55
N ASN A 23 11.62 -36.04 8.63
CA ASN A 23 11.78 -34.60 8.44
C ASN A 23 10.53 -33.95 7.84
N VAL A 24 9.84 -34.63 6.92
CA VAL A 24 8.59 -34.14 6.29
C VAL A 24 7.48 -34.01 7.34
N LEU A 25 7.39 -34.96 8.27
CA LEU A 25 6.40 -34.92 9.35
C LEU A 25 6.66 -33.77 10.34
N ARG A 26 7.94 -33.48 10.63
CA ARG A 26 8.33 -32.36 11.50
C ARG A 26 8.01 -31.02 10.85
N ASP A 27 8.36 -30.85 9.58
CA ASP A 27 8.12 -29.60 8.84
C ASP A 27 6.62 -29.33 8.72
N ALA A 28 5.82 -30.36 8.41
CA ALA A 28 4.36 -30.29 8.42
C ALA A 28 3.80 -29.82 9.76
N ALA A 29 4.33 -30.35 10.87
CA ALA A 29 3.89 -29.97 12.22
C ALA A 29 4.23 -28.50 12.54
N VAL A 30 5.42 -28.04 12.15
CA VAL A 30 5.84 -26.65 12.34
C VAL A 30 4.96 -25.71 11.51
N PHE A 31 4.72 -26.02 10.23
CA PHE A 31 3.84 -25.22 9.38
C PHE A 31 2.43 -25.11 9.97
N ARG A 32 1.84 -26.23 10.38
CA ARG A 32 0.50 -26.25 10.98
C ARG A 32 0.43 -25.47 12.28
N ALA A 33 1.45 -25.55 13.14
CA ALA A 33 1.50 -24.77 14.37
C ALA A 33 1.47 -23.26 14.09
N TRP A 34 2.18 -22.81 13.05
CA TRP A 34 2.12 -21.42 12.58
C TRP A 34 0.75 -21.05 12.02
N ILE A 35 0.17 -21.86 11.14
CA ILE A 35 -1.18 -21.61 10.62
C ILE A 35 -2.21 -21.53 11.74
N ASP A 36 -2.16 -22.42 12.72
CA ASP A 36 -3.07 -22.40 13.87
C ASP A 36 -2.85 -21.16 14.76
N TYR A 37 -1.61 -20.73 14.95
CA TYR A 37 -1.30 -19.46 15.60
C TYR A 37 -1.98 -18.28 14.89
N PHE A 38 -1.80 -18.18 13.57
CA PHE A 38 -2.41 -17.11 12.80
C PHE A 38 -3.93 -17.20 12.74
N ARG A 39 -4.50 -18.42 12.64
CA ARG A 39 -5.95 -18.64 12.62
C ARG A 39 -6.61 -18.24 13.93
N LYS A 40 -6.01 -18.59 15.08
CA LYS A 40 -6.49 -18.15 16.40
C LYS A 40 -6.49 -16.64 16.51
N LYS A 41 -5.40 -16.02 16.05
CA LYS A 41 -5.27 -14.57 15.95
C LYS A 41 -6.39 -14.00 15.06
N TYR A 42 -6.50 -14.42 13.81
CA TYR A 42 -7.52 -13.99 12.85
C TYR A 42 -8.94 -14.07 13.43
N ASN A 43 -9.30 -15.20 14.03
CA ASN A 43 -10.62 -15.41 14.62
C ASN A 43 -10.92 -14.44 15.77
N LYS A 44 -9.92 -14.10 16.59
CA LYS A 44 -10.07 -13.10 17.66
C LYS A 44 -10.47 -11.74 17.10
N VAL A 45 -9.92 -11.38 15.94
CA VAL A 45 -10.20 -10.10 15.28
C VAL A 45 -11.56 -10.08 14.62
N VAL A 46 -11.92 -11.17 13.92
CA VAL A 46 -13.27 -11.31 13.35
C VAL A 46 -14.32 -11.26 14.46
N ALA A 47 -14.06 -11.93 15.59
CA ALA A 47 -14.94 -11.90 16.76
C ALA A 47 -15.05 -10.51 17.40
N ALA A 48 -14.03 -9.67 17.30
CA ALA A 48 -14.08 -8.28 17.74
C ALA A 48 -14.99 -7.39 16.87
N GLY A 49 -15.60 -7.95 15.82
CA GLY A 49 -16.72 -7.32 15.12
C GLY A 49 -16.31 -6.21 14.17
N ILE A 50 -15.13 -6.32 13.52
CA ILE A 50 -14.72 -5.35 12.50
C ILE A 50 -15.74 -5.38 11.37
N ARG A 51 -16.59 -4.36 11.36
CA ARG A 51 -17.56 -4.09 10.32
C ARG A 51 -17.20 -2.72 9.74
N PRO A 52 -17.16 -2.57 8.39
CA PRO A 52 -16.90 -1.28 7.76
C PRO A 52 -17.83 -0.14 8.19
N GLU A 53 -18.97 -0.49 8.79
CA GLU A 53 -20.07 0.42 9.13
C GLU A 53 -20.14 0.77 10.63
N HIS A 54 -19.26 0.23 11.48
CA HIS A 54 -19.33 0.41 12.95
C HIS A 54 -18.01 0.99 13.49
N ASP A 55 -18.06 1.62 14.67
CA ASP A 55 -16.87 2.11 15.40
C ASP A 55 -15.82 1.01 15.49
N ILE A 56 -14.73 1.18 14.74
CA ILE A 56 -13.60 0.27 14.85
C ILE A 56 -12.93 0.48 16.20
N ASN A 57 -12.59 -0.63 16.86
CA ASN A 57 -11.75 -0.56 18.04
C ASN A 57 -10.31 -0.24 17.60
N VAL A 58 -9.92 1.04 17.66
CA VAL A 58 -8.55 1.50 17.34
C VAL A 58 -7.46 0.82 18.13
N HIS A 59 -7.78 0.29 19.31
CA HIS A 59 -6.81 -0.44 20.12
C HIS A 59 -6.39 -1.77 19.46
N LEU A 60 -7.06 -2.18 18.37
CA LEU A 60 -6.66 -3.30 17.53
C LEU A 60 -5.57 -2.95 16.51
N ALA A 61 -5.29 -1.67 16.23
CA ALA A 61 -4.28 -1.27 15.23
C ALA A 61 -2.87 -1.84 15.51
N PRO A 62 -2.33 -1.80 16.75
CA PRO A 62 -1.03 -2.42 17.05
C PRO A 62 -1.04 -3.92 16.78
N TRP A 63 -2.18 -4.56 17.06
CA TRP A 63 -2.34 -5.98 16.91
C TRP A 63 -2.40 -6.38 15.42
N PHE A 64 -3.06 -5.57 14.58
CA PHE A 64 -3.03 -5.71 13.12
C PHE A 64 -1.64 -5.55 12.54
N LEU A 65 -0.89 -4.55 13.00
CA LEU A 65 0.48 -4.36 12.56
C LEU A 65 1.36 -5.55 12.96
N ALA A 66 1.19 -6.08 14.18
CA ALA A 66 1.94 -7.25 14.66
C ALA A 66 1.58 -8.54 13.90
N ILE A 67 0.30 -8.85 13.68
CA ILE A 67 -0.06 -10.06 12.91
C ILE A 67 0.43 -9.96 11.47
N ASN A 68 0.36 -8.77 10.87
CA ASN A 68 0.87 -8.56 9.53
C ASN A 68 2.39 -8.77 9.48
N HIS A 69 3.12 -8.19 10.43
CA HIS A 69 4.57 -8.38 10.53
C HIS A 69 4.94 -9.87 10.72
N ASP A 70 4.31 -10.55 11.68
CA ASP A 70 4.51 -11.98 11.92
C ASP A 70 4.26 -12.80 10.66
N TRP A 71 3.19 -12.50 9.92
CA TRP A 71 2.85 -13.19 8.68
C TRP A 71 3.91 -12.97 7.60
N LEU A 72 4.40 -11.75 7.44
CA LEU A 72 5.43 -11.42 6.45
C LEU A 72 6.75 -12.13 6.72
N CYS A 73 7.15 -12.24 8.00
CA CYS A 73 8.31 -13.01 8.40
C CYS A 73 8.13 -14.50 8.10
N PHE A 74 6.96 -15.05 8.44
CA PHE A 74 6.63 -16.44 8.20
C PHE A 74 6.57 -16.77 6.70
N SER A 75 5.86 -15.98 5.91
CA SER A 75 5.71 -16.19 4.46
C SER A 75 7.05 -16.09 3.73
N LYS A 76 7.90 -15.14 4.13
CA LYS A 76 9.27 -15.02 3.61
C LYS A 76 10.07 -16.29 3.91
N ALA A 77 10.04 -16.76 5.15
CA ALA A 77 10.70 -18.01 5.52
C ALA A 77 10.14 -19.22 4.75
N VAL A 78 8.82 -19.28 4.52
CA VAL A 78 8.15 -20.32 3.74
C VAL A 78 8.62 -20.33 2.28
N VAL A 79 8.72 -19.16 1.65
CA VAL A 79 9.13 -19.01 0.26
C VAL A 79 10.63 -19.25 0.08
N GLU A 80 11.48 -18.62 0.90
CA GLU A 80 12.94 -18.68 0.76
C GLU A 80 13.51 -20.05 1.13
N SER A 81 12.93 -20.72 2.12
CA SER A 81 13.47 -21.98 2.61
C SER A 81 13.23 -23.16 1.66
N GLY A 82 12.24 -23.07 0.75
CA GLY A 82 11.89 -24.14 -0.18
C GLY A 82 11.35 -25.42 0.46
N PHE A 83 11.38 -25.56 1.79
CA PHE A 83 10.89 -26.73 2.54
C PHE A 83 9.37 -26.86 2.50
N PHE A 84 8.66 -25.74 2.31
CA PHE A 84 7.21 -25.68 2.42
C PHE A 84 6.50 -25.59 1.05
N LYS A 85 7.14 -26.05 -0.03
CA LYS A 85 6.56 -25.97 -1.39
C LYS A 85 5.16 -26.58 -1.49
N GLU A 86 4.93 -27.70 -0.82
CA GLU A 86 3.63 -28.39 -0.79
C GLU A 86 2.54 -27.59 -0.06
N TYR A 87 2.93 -26.67 0.84
CA TYR A 87 2.04 -25.84 1.63
C TYR A 87 1.84 -24.43 1.06
N LEU A 88 2.51 -24.10 -0.06
CA LEU A 88 2.33 -22.80 -0.72
C LEU A 88 0.86 -22.50 -1.06
N PRO A 89 0.01 -23.45 -1.50
CA PRO A 89 -1.40 -23.18 -1.73
C PRO A 89 -2.14 -22.73 -0.45
N GLU A 90 -1.92 -23.41 0.68
CA GLU A 90 -2.54 -23.07 1.96
C GLU A 90 -2.03 -21.72 2.49
N ALA A 91 -0.71 -21.47 2.38
CA ALA A 91 -0.14 -20.18 2.73
C ALA A 91 -0.71 -19.05 1.85
N ARG A 92 -0.93 -19.28 0.55
CA ARG A 92 -1.56 -18.30 -0.35
C ARG A 92 -3.00 -18.00 0.05
N GLU A 93 -3.80 -19.04 0.33
CA GLU A 93 -5.18 -18.87 0.80
C GLU A 93 -5.23 -18.04 2.10
N PHE A 94 -4.35 -18.37 3.05
CA PHE A 94 -4.29 -17.63 4.31
C PHE A 94 -3.80 -16.19 4.13
N THR A 95 -2.85 -15.95 3.21
CA THR A 95 -2.42 -14.60 2.82
C THR A 95 -3.60 -13.78 2.30
N LEU A 96 -4.45 -14.34 1.44
CA LEU A 96 -5.63 -13.67 0.91
C LEU A 96 -6.67 -13.36 2.00
N MET A 97 -6.85 -14.26 2.96
CA MET A 97 -7.71 -14.02 4.13
C MET A 97 -7.20 -12.86 4.99
N LEU A 98 -5.91 -12.88 5.34
CA LEU A 98 -5.29 -11.79 6.09
C LEU A 98 -5.34 -10.46 5.34
N TYR A 99 -5.10 -10.51 4.03
CA TYR A 99 -5.18 -9.34 3.15
C TYR A 99 -6.56 -8.69 3.22
N THR A 100 -7.62 -9.48 3.02
CA THR A 100 -9.01 -9.02 3.06
C THR A 100 -9.36 -8.39 4.42
N LEU A 101 -8.93 -9.03 5.51
CA LEU A 101 -9.17 -8.53 6.85
C LEU A 101 -8.42 -7.23 7.12
N ALA A 102 -7.15 -7.15 6.70
CA ALA A 102 -6.32 -5.97 6.86
C ALA A 102 -6.86 -4.79 6.05
N THR A 103 -7.22 -4.99 4.78
CA THR A 103 -7.79 -3.91 3.94
C THR A 103 -9.10 -3.39 4.52
N THR A 104 -9.97 -4.29 4.99
CA THR A 104 -11.23 -3.93 5.65
C THR A 104 -11.00 -3.12 6.93
N PHE A 105 -10.06 -3.56 7.78
CA PHE A 105 -9.74 -2.84 9.01
C PHE A 105 -9.15 -1.47 8.72
N TRP A 106 -8.17 -1.37 7.82
CA TRP A 106 -7.51 -0.10 7.52
C TRP A 106 -8.41 0.87 6.76
N GLU A 107 -9.35 0.40 5.95
CA GLU A 107 -10.40 1.23 5.38
C GLU A 107 -11.24 1.87 6.48
N ALA A 108 -11.71 1.07 7.43
CA ALA A 108 -12.55 1.55 8.51
C ALA A 108 -11.75 2.44 9.48
N TYR A 109 -10.47 2.12 9.75
CA TYR A 109 -9.55 2.98 10.49
C TYR A 109 -9.37 4.34 9.83
N TYR A 110 -9.17 4.32 8.51
CA TYR A 110 -9.02 5.54 7.74
C TYR A 110 -10.24 6.44 7.88
N ARG A 111 -11.46 5.90 7.69
CA ARG A 111 -12.72 6.66 7.80
C ARG A 111 -12.89 7.35 9.15
N VAL A 112 -12.48 6.71 10.24
CA VAL A 112 -12.70 7.25 11.60
C VAL A 112 -11.57 8.17 12.06
N HIS A 113 -10.31 7.91 11.66
CA HIS A 113 -9.14 8.58 12.27
C HIS A 113 -8.22 9.33 11.32
N GLU A 114 -8.22 8.97 10.04
CA GLU A 114 -7.28 9.54 9.07
C GLU A 114 -7.97 10.35 7.98
N GLN A 115 -9.31 10.27 7.89
CA GLN A 115 -10.07 10.95 6.85
C GLN A 115 -9.92 12.47 6.98
N VAL A 116 -9.49 13.09 5.89
CA VAL A 116 -9.48 14.55 5.73
C VAL A 116 -10.74 15.03 5.01
N PRO A 117 -11.12 16.31 5.14
CA PRO A 117 -12.17 16.90 4.33
C PRO A 117 -11.88 16.76 2.84
N SER A 118 -12.90 16.39 2.05
CA SER A 118 -12.76 16.31 0.60
C SER A 118 -12.54 17.70 0.01
N ARG A 119 -11.52 17.83 -0.85
CA ARG A 119 -11.25 19.04 -1.64
C ARG A 119 -10.92 18.63 -3.07
N HIS A 120 -11.34 19.40 -4.06
CA HIS A 120 -10.88 19.25 -5.44
C HIS A 120 -9.97 20.43 -5.79
N VAL A 121 -8.82 20.19 -6.42
CA VAL A 121 -7.83 21.21 -6.80
C VAL A 121 -8.44 22.29 -7.72
N HIS A 122 -9.60 22.04 -8.34
CA HIS A 122 -10.36 23.04 -9.08
C HIS A 122 -11.00 24.13 -8.22
N SER A 123 -11.16 23.94 -6.91
CA SER A 123 -11.78 24.93 -6.02
C SER A 123 -10.79 25.85 -5.31
N ASN A 124 -9.48 25.71 -5.54
CA ASN A 124 -8.50 26.62 -4.98
C ASN A 124 -7.21 26.63 -5.81
N SER A 125 -7.04 27.68 -6.62
CA SER A 125 -5.75 28.11 -7.18
C SER A 125 -4.69 28.40 -6.10
N SER A 126 -5.04 28.30 -4.81
CA SER A 126 -4.24 28.69 -3.65
C SER A 126 -3.37 27.58 -3.05
N SER A 127 -3.63 26.28 -3.25
CA SER A 127 -2.81 25.27 -2.53
C SER A 127 -1.37 25.14 -3.04
N TYR A 128 -1.11 25.44 -4.32
CA TYR A 128 0.25 25.42 -4.91
C TYR A 128 0.85 26.84 -5.04
N ALA A 129 0.02 27.86 -5.22
CA ALA A 129 0.48 29.24 -5.43
C ALA A 129 1.10 29.89 -4.17
N PHE A 130 1.03 29.22 -3.02
CA PHE A 130 1.55 29.72 -1.73
C PHE A 130 2.50 28.73 -1.04
N LEU A 131 3.21 27.86 -1.78
CA LEU A 131 4.36 27.20 -1.17
C LEU A 131 5.37 28.29 -0.80
N ASP A 132 5.55 28.51 0.50
CA ASP A 132 6.56 29.45 0.96
C ASP A 132 7.95 28.99 0.52
N ASN A 133 8.90 29.92 0.47
CA ASN A 133 10.28 29.62 0.03
C ASN A 133 10.91 28.47 0.83
N ARG A 134 10.50 28.31 2.09
CA ARG A 134 10.95 27.22 2.96
C ARG A 134 10.46 25.87 2.45
N THR A 135 9.17 25.73 2.15
CA THR A 135 8.56 24.49 1.67
C THR A 135 9.12 24.10 0.30
N GLN A 136 9.30 25.09 -0.59
CA GLN A 136 9.95 24.88 -1.88
C GLN A 136 11.38 24.32 -1.70
N SER A 137 12.16 24.89 -0.77
CA SER A 137 13.51 24.41 -0.47
C SER A 137 13.52 22.97 0.07
N LEU A 138 12.53 22.60 0.89
CA LEU A 138 12.38 21.23 1.40
C LEU A 138 12.03 20.24 0.29
N ILE A 139 11.15 20.62 -0.63
CA ILE A 139 10.79 19.80 -1.80
C ILE A 139 12.03 19.55 -2.65
N GLU A 140 12.77 20.60 -3.01
CA GLU A 140 14.00 20.46 -3.80
C GLU A 140 15.07 19.61 -3.11
N ALA A 141 15.21 19.73 -1.79
CA ALA A 141 16.08 18.85 -1.00
C ALA A 141 15.63 17.39 -1.09
N TRP A 142 14.33 17.12 -0.96
CA TRP A 142 13.79 15.76 -1.05
C TRP A 142 14.05 15.11 -2.42
N PHE A 143 13.86 15.82 -3.53
CA PHE A 143 14.16 15.29 -4.87
C PHE A 143 15.63 14.92 -5.01
N ARG A 144 16.54 15.80 -4.55
CA ARG A 144 17.99 15.58 -4.57
C ARG A 144 18.38 14.36 -3.74
N GLU A 145 17.86 14.26 -2.52
CA GLU A 145 18.10 13.12 -1.65
C GLU A 145 17.60 11.83 -2.29
N ALA A 146 16.38 11.86 -2.85
CA ALA A 146 15.79 10.73 -3.56
C ALA A 146 16.54 10.33 -4.85
N GLY A 147 17.52 11.12 -5.30
CA GLY A 147 18.21 10.92 -6.57
C GLY A 147 17.29 11.10 -7.77
N LEU A 148 16.33 12.02 -7.67
CA LEU A 148 15.35 12.35 -8.70
C LEU A 148 15.61 13.78 -9.21
N ASP A 149 15.60 14.00 -10.53
CA ASP A 149 15.69 15.34 -11.11
C ASP A 149 14.31 16.01 -11.12
N TYR A 150 14.16 17.12 -10.38
CA TYR A 150 12.88 17.84 -10.25
C TYR A 150 12.30 18.24 -11.61
N ALA A 151 13.14 18.81 -12.49
CA ALA A 151 12.70 19.29 -13.79
C ALA A 151 12.29 18.12 -14.72
N HIS A 152 13.02 17.01 -14.67
CA HIS A 152 12.70 15.79 -15.39
C HIS A 152 11.39 15.18 -14.90
N MET A 153 11.19 15.02 -13.59
CA MET A 153 9.94 14.52 -13.04
C MET A 153 8.76 15.43 -13.41
N HIS A 154 8.92 16.76 -13.30
CA HIS A 154 7.90 17.70 -13.76
C HIS A 154 7.60 17.54 -15.27
N ARG A 155 8.62 17.33 -16.12
CA ARG A 155 8.42 17.02 -17.54
C ARG A 155 7.68 15.70 -17.72
N LEU A 156 8.04 14.64 -17.00
CA LEU A 156 7.37 13.33 -17.12
C LEU A 156 5.87 13.43 -16.80
N PHE A 157 5.52 14.14 -15.73
CA PHE A 157 4.13 14.40 -15.37
C PHE A 157 3.36 15.15 -16.44
N ASN A 158 4.01 16.07 -17.17
CA ASN A 158 3.38 16.92 -18.18
C ASN A 158 3.42 16.36 -19.61
N ALA A 159 4.42 15.54 -19.93
CA ALA A 159 4.70 15.05 -21.27
C ALA A 159 3.96 13.77 -21.62
N HIS A 160 3.62 12.95 -20.61
CA HIS A 160 3.05 11.64 -20.84
C HIS A 160 1.59 11.55 -20.37
N SER A 161 0.71 11.04 -21.24
CA SER A 161 -0.54 10.45 -20.77
C SER A 161 -0.26 9.12 -20.08
N TYR A 162 -1.18 8.67 -19.22
CA TYR A 162 -1.06 7.35 -18.58
C TYR A 162 -0.85 6.22 -19.61
N ASP A 163 -1.56 6.30 -20.75
CA ASP A 163 -1.47 5.33 -21.85
C ASP A 163 -0.06 5.25 -22.47
N GLN A 164 0.67 6.37 -22.52
CA GLN A 164 2.04 6.39 -23.03
C GLN A 164 3.03 5.77 -22.03
N LEU A 165 2.77 5.91 -20.72
CA LEU A 165 3.58 5.28 -19.67
C LEU A 165 3.34 3.77 -19.57
N ASP A 166 2.11 3.32 -19.82
CA ASP A 166 1.74 1.90 -19.77
C ASP A 166 2.38 1.09 -20.92
N GLY A 167 2.48 1.70 -22.12
CA GLY A 167 3.16 1.09 -23.27
C GLY A 167 4.69 0.99 -23.14
N MET A 168 5.31 1.74 -22.23
CA MET A 168 6.78 1.75 -22.03
C MET A 168 7.26 0.73 -21.00
N VAL A 169 6.36 0.18 -20.17
CA VAL A 169 6.71 -0.78 -19.12
C VAL A 169 5.64 -1.86 -19.09
N HIS A 170 5.93 -3.05 -19.63
CA HIS A 170 5.02 -4.19 -19.75
C HIS A 170 4.14 -4.40 -18.51
N PHE A 171 2.91 -3.90 -18.55
CA PHE A 171 1.90 -4.06 -17.51
C PHE A 171 0.60 -4.59 -18.12
N ASP A 172 -0.20 -5.27 -17.31
CA ASP A 172 -1.43 -5.93 -17.76
C ASP A 172 -2.55 -4.89 -18.04
N PRO A 173 -3.06 -4.80 -19.29
CA PRO A 173 -4.12 -3.86 -19.70
C PRO A 173 -5.48 -4.04 -19.01
N SER A 174 -5.64 -5.05 -18.15
CA SER A 174 -6.90 -5.34 -17.45
C SER A 174 -7.20 -4.44 -16.24
N THR A 175 -6.21 -3.67 -15.76
CA THR A 175 -6.32 -2.81 -14.55
C THR A 175 -6.73 -1.36 -14.83
N VAL A 176 -7.28 -1.09 -16.02
CA VAL A 176 -7.53 0.27 -16.50
C VAL A 176 -8.69 0.92 -15.75
N VAL A 177 -8.34 1.80 -14.79
CA VAL A 177 -9.24 2.85 -14.30
C VAL A 177 -9.61 3.72 -15.51
N SER A 178 -10.90 4.09 -15.61
CA SER A 178 -11.50 4.84 -16.73
C SER A 178 -10.53 5.83 -17.40
N ARG A 179 -10.20 5.57 -18.67
CA ARG A 179 -9.22 6.29 -19.52
C ARG A 179 -9.52 7.77 -19.77
N ALA A 180 -10.64 8.26 -19.25
CA ALA A 180 -11.10 9.60 -19.51
C ALA A 180 -10.59 10.54 -18.42
N HIS A 181 -9.71 11.49 -18.80
CA HIS A 181 -9.31 12.69 -18.04
C HIS A 181 -8.06 12.62 -17.16
N VAL A 182 -6.96 12.01 -17.63
CA VAL A 182 -5.64 12.40 -17.10
C VAL A 182 -5.47 13.90 -17.33
N ARG A 183 -5.33 14.68 -16.25
CA ARG A 183 -5.05 16.12 -16.30
C ARG A 183 -3.62 16.32 -15.78
N PRO A 184 -2.60 16.26 -16.65
CA PRO A 184 -1.18 16.27 -16.29
C PRO A 184 -0.81 17.30 -15.20
N LYS A 185 -1.25 18.55 -15.41
CA LYS A 185 -1.06 19.65 -14.47
C LYS A 185 -1.69 19.41 -13.09
N ARG A 186 -2.89 18.83 -13.03
CA ARG A 186 -3.56 18.50 -11.76
C ARG A 186 -2.77 17.44 -11.00
N TYR A 187 -2.20 16.46 -11.68
CA TYR A 187 -1.53 15.32 -11.03
C TYR A 187 -0.21 15.76 -10.42
N TRP A 188 0.51 16.63 -11.12
CA TRP A 188 1.69 17.29 -10.56
C TRP A 188 1.36 18.09 -9.32
N MET A 189 0.27 18.88 -9.35
CA MET A 189 -0.16 19.66 -8.18
C MET A 189 -0.53 18.77 -6.99
N ILE A 190 -1.27 17.68 -7.20
CA ILE A 190 -1.61 16.70 -6.16
C ILE A 190 -0.34 16.07 -5.59
N PHE A 191 0.59 15.66 -6.45
CA PHE A 191 1.85 15.07 -6.03
C PHE A 191 2.66 16.01 -5.13
N ILE A 192 2.89 17.25 -5.58
CA ILE A 192 3.65 18.22 -4.80
C ILE A 192 2.94 18.60 -3.50
N ALA A 193 1.62 18.72 -3.50
CA ALA A 193 0.86 18.98 -2.27
C ALA A 193 1.01 17.82 -1.25
N GLY A 194 0.90 16.57 -1.72
CA GLY A 194 1.13 15.39 -0.86
C GLY A 194 2.56 15.31 -0.33
N LEU A 195 3.56 15.68 -1.14
CA LEU A 195 4.95 15.78 -0.72
C LEU A 195 5.16 16.90 0.32
N ALA A 196 4.57 18.08 0.11
CA ALA A 196 4.62 19.17 1.06
C ALA A 196 4.00 18.78 2.41
N HIS A 197 2.86 18.07 2.40
CA HIS A 197 2.24 17.56 3.62
C HIS A 197 3.15 16.59 4.40
N PHE A 198 3.88 15.75 3.67
CA PHE A 198 4.87 14.86 4.28
C PHE A 198 6.02 15.64 4.96
N LEU A 199 6.53 16.67 4.28
CA LEU A 199 7.72 17.42 4.73
C LEU A 199 7.42 18.44 5.84
N CYS A 200 6.22 19.04 5.85
CA CYS A 200 5.92 20.21 6.68
C CYS A 200 5.11 19.92 7.95
N GLU A 201 4.75 18.66 8.24
CA GLU A 201 3.89 18.27 9.39
C GLU A 201 2.74 19.28 9.65
N THR A 202 1.90 19.52 8.62
CA THR A 202 0.75 20.42 8.72
C THR A 202 -0.23 19.98 9.83
N SER A 203 -1.05 20.89 10.35
CA SER A 203 -2.10 20.57 11.33
C SER A 203 -3.02 19.42 10.89
N GLU A 204 -3.34 19.33 9.60
CA GLU A 204 -4.13 18.26 8.98
C GLU A 204 -3.38 16.91 8.96
N SER A 205 -2.05 16.94 8.94
CA SER A 205 -1.20 15.73 8.94
C SER A 205 -0.80 15.24 10.34
N LYS A 206 -1.19 15.95 11.41
CA LYS A 206 -0.82 15.61 12.81
C LYS A 206 -1.27 14.21 13.22
N GLY A 207 -2.47 13.77 12.82
CA GLY A 207 -2.96 12.43 13.16
C GLY A 207 -2.08 11.32 12.56
N LEU A 208 -1.79 11.44 11.26
CA LEU A 208 -0.97 10.47 10.52
C LEU A 208 0.49 10.47 10.99
N SER A 209 1.07 11.65 11.21
CA SER A 209 2.45 11.79 11.73
C SER A 209 2.60 11.22 13.13
N LEU A 210 1.63 11.45 14.03
CA LEU A 210 1.61 10.85 15.37
C LEU A 210 1.48 9.32 15.32
N PHE A 211 0.60 8.79 14.46
CA PHE A 211 0.47 7.34 14.28
C PHE A 211 1.78 6.73 13.76
N ARG A 212 2.38 7.33 12.73
CA ARG A 212 3.66 6.89 12.17
C ARG A 212 4.78 6.92 13.20
N LYS A 213 4.89 8.00 13.98
CA LYS A 213 5.88 8.10 15.08
C LYS A 213 5.66 7.03 16.14
N ARG A 214 4.40 6.77 16.51
CA ARG A 214 4.05 5.79 17.55
C ARG A 214 4.32 4.35 17.13
N TYR A 215 4.19 4.03 15.85
CA TYR A 215 4.31 2.66 15.33
C TYR A 215 5.40 2.54 14.27
N GLN A 216 6.45 3.34 14.35
CA GLN A 216 7.47 3.46 13.30
C GLN A 216 8.02 2.11 12.83
N ASP A 217 8.35 1.22 13.78
CA ASP A 217 8.94 -0.09 13.49
C ASP A 217 7.98 -1.07 12.80
N HIS A 218 6.67 -0.86 12.98
CA HIS A 218 5.65 -1.75 12.43
C HIS A 218 4.85 -1.10 11.30
N TRP A 219 5.05 0.19 11.05
CA TRP A 219 4.37 0.96 10.01
C TRP A 219 4.45 0.29 8.63
N PRO A 220 5.61 -0.24 8.19
CA PRO A 220 5.69 -0.96 6.91
C PRO A 220 4.76 -2.18 6.83
N ALA A 221 4.48 -2.85 7.95
CA ALA A 221 3.62 -4.03 7.98
C ALA A 221 2.15 -3.73 7.60
N ARG A 222 1.74 -2.44 7.64
CA ARG A 222 0.44 -2.00 7.10
C ARG A 222 0.32 -2.27 5.59
N PHE A 223 1.43 -2.27 4.87
CA PHE A 223 1.46 -2.19 3.41
C PHE A 223 1.90 -3.48 2.72
N LEU A 224 2.64 -4.33 3.42
CA LEU A 224 3.43 -5.42 2.82
C LEU A 224 2.66 -6.72 2.56
N ILE A 225 1.44 -6.90 3.09
CA ILE A 225 0.65 -8.11 2.81
C ILE A 225 0.19 -8.15 1.34
N GLY A 226 -0.13 -7.00 0.77
CA GLY A 226 -0.64 -6.92 -0.60
C GLY A 226 0.38 -7.39 -1.65
N PRO A 227 1.66 -6.97 -1.60
CA PRO A 227 2.67 -7.44 -2.55
C PRO A 227 2.94 -8.94 -2.50
N GLN A 228 2.83 -9.59 -1.34
CA GLN A 228 3.01 -11.04 -1.25
C GLN A 228 1.78 -11.85 -1.71
N ALA A 229 0.61 -11.23 -1.71
CA ALA A 229 -0.61 -11.82 -2.28
C ALA A 229 -0.61 -11.81 -3.82
N GLN A 230 0.40 -11.22 -4.48
CA GLN A 230 0.39 -10.90 -5.90
C GLN A 230 0.14 -12.09 -6.84
N SER A 231 -0.95 -11.99 -7.58
CA SER A 231 -0.84 -11.33 -8.89
C SER A 231 -1.44 -9.93 -8.76
N ILE A 232 -1.11 -9.01 -9.65
CA ILE A 232 -1.28 -7.53 -9.63
C ILE A 232 -2.72 -7.00 -9.36
N TRP A 233 -3.69 -7.87 -9.11
CA TRP A 233 -5.12 -7.61 -8.91
C TRP A 233 -5.50 -7.07 -7.51
N GLY A 234 -4.57 -6.93 -6.58
CA GLY A 234 -4.88 -6.66 -5.17
C GLY A 234 -5.22 -5.19 -4.84
N ALA A 235 -4.54 -4.21 -5.46
CA ALA A 235 -4.67 -2.80 -5.06
C ALA A 235 -6.11 -2.26 -5.21
N ASP A 236 -6.89 -2.88 -6.09
CA ASP A 236 -8.28 -2.59 -6.36
C ASP A 236 -9.21 -2.68 -5.14
N ASP A 237 -8.84 -3.53 -4.17
CA ASP A 237 -9.57 -3.74 -2.93
C ASP A 237 -9.10 -2.80 -1.81
N ILE A 238 -8.01 -2.06 -2.00
CA ILE A 238 -7.52 -1.09 -1.02
C ILE A 238 -8.37 0.17 -1.12
N ARG A 239 -9.23 0.39 -0.13
CA ARG A 239 -10.12 1.56 -0.06
C ARG A 239 -9.56 2.71 0.77
N GLY A 240 -8.50 2.48 1.55
CA GLY A 240 -7.84 3.50 2.38
C GLY A 240 -6.68 4.18 1.64
N PRO A 241 -6.73 5.49 1.34
CA PRO A 241 -5.67 6.20 0.61
C PRO A 241 -4.28 6.05 1.22
N VAL A 242 -4.17 6.13 2.55
CA VAL A 242 -2.88 5.95 3.26
C VAL A 242 -2.32 4.54 3.06
N THR A 243 -3.17 3.51 3.17
CA THR A 243 -2.78 2.10 2.92
C THR A 243 -2.36 1.89 1.46
N LEU A 244 -3.07 2.52 0.53
CA LEU A 244 -2.76 2.46 -0.89
C LEU A 244 -1.39 3.09 -1.18
N GLY A 245 -1.12 4.25 -0.60
CA GLY A 245 0.15 4.95 -0.72
C GLY A 245 1.36 4.08 -0.33
N GLY A 246 1.31 3.52 0.87
CA GLY A 246 2.39 2.65 1.33
C GLY A 246 2.48 1.33 0.55
N TYR A 247 1.35 0.76 0.08
CA TYR A 247 1.35 -0.43 -0.79
C TYR A 247 2.19 -0.19 -2.05
N PHE A 248 1.98 0.95 -2.73
CA PHE A 248 2.76 1.27 -3.93
C PHE A 248 4.22 1.57 -3.60
N ALA A 249 4.53 2.19 -2.46
CA ALA A 249 5.92 2.42 -2.07
C ALA A 249 6.70 1.11 -1.90
N SER A 250 6.10 0.11 -1.23
CA SER A 250 6.70 -1.23 -1.10
C SER A 250 6.82 -1.96 -2.44
N HIS A 251 5.89 -1.72 -3.37
CA HIS A 251 5.95 -2.27 -4.73
C HIS A 251 7.10 -1.66 -5.55
N VAL A 252 7.25 -0.34 -5.49
CA VAL A 252 8.37 0.39 -6.11
C VAL A 252 9.69 -0.09 -5.55
N GLU A 253 9.82 -0.25 -4.24
CA GLU A 253 11.04 -0.79 -3.62
C GLU A 253 11.36 -2.19 -4.17
N THR A 254 10.38 -3.08 -4.25
CA THR A 254 10.59 -4.45 -4.72
C THR A 254 10.99 -4.50 -6.20
N ASN A 255 10.39 -3.66 -7.06
CA ASN A 255 10.57 -3.73 -8.51
C ASN A 255 11.67 -2.80 -9.05
N CYS A 256 11.85 -1.60 -8.47
CA CYS A 256 12.87 -0.65 -8.91
C CYS A 256 14.27 -1.01 -8.43
N THR A 257 14.42 -1.89 -7.43
CA THR A 257 15.74 -2.47 -7.09
C THR A 257 16.35 -3.24 -8.28
N TYR A 258 15.51 -3.66 -9.24
CA TYR A 258 15.93 -4.37 -10.46
C TYR A 258 15.93 -3.50 -11.72
N ALA A 259 15.44 -2.26 -11.66
CA ALA A 259 15.42 -1.35 -12.80
C ALA A 259 16.84 -0.79 -13.01
N SER A 260 17.51 -1.26 -14.05
CA SER A 260 18.93 -1.03 -14.32
C SER A 260 19.29 0.42 -14.73
N GLY A 261 18.33 1.35 -14.74
CA GLY A 261 18.56 2.76 -15.08
C GLY A 261 17.64 3.74 -14.33
N SER A 262 18.12 4.96 -14.08
CA SER A 262 17.38 6.03 -13.41
C SER A 262 16.06 6.37 -14.10
N LEU A 263 16.02 6.27 -15.44
CA LEU A 263 14.84 6.62 -16.23
C LEU A 263 13.66 5.65 -16.01
N GLU A 264 13.92 4.33 -15.93
CA GLU A 264 12.87 3.33 -15.69
C GLU A 264 12.25 3.48 -14.29
N ARG A 265 13.10 3.80 -13.30
CA ARG A 265 12.66 4.11 -11.93
C ARG A 265 11.73 5.33 -11.93
N ASP A 266 12.14 6.41 -12.58
CA ASP A 266 11.37 7.66 -12.62
C ASP A 266 10.00 7.43 -13.29
N TYR A 267 9.98 6.71 -14.42
CA TYR A 267 8.74 6.31 -15.08
C TYR A 267 7.83 5.46 -14.19
N HIS A 268 8.40 4.48 -13.48
CA HIS A 268 7.65 3.62 -12.58
C HIS A 268 7.02 4.42 -11.42
N ILE A 269 7.77 5.35 -10.83
CA ILE A 269 7.27 6.25 -9.78
C ILE A 269 6.10 7.09 -10.29
N VAL A 270 6.25 7.75 -11.45
CA VAL A 270 5.18 8.58 -12.05
C VAL A 270 3.93 7.74 -12.31
N ARG A 271 4.10 6.52 -12.84
CA ARG A 271 2.98 5.61 -13.09
C ARG A 271 2.25 5.21 -11.81
N CYS A 272 2.96 4.85 -10.75
CA CYS A 272 2.36 4.55 -9.45
C CYS A 272 1.57 5.76 -8.92
N ILE A 273 2.11 6.97 -9.06
CA ILE A 273 1.43 8.20 -8.66
C ILE A 273 0.13 8.40 -9.44
N PHE A 274 0.16 8.21 -10.76
CA PHE A 274 -1.03 8.36 -11.59
C PHE A 274 -2.10 7.33 -11.21
N TRP A 275 -1.69 6.07 -11.00
CA TRP A 275 -2.61 5.02 -10.58
C TRP A 275 -3.26 5.35 -9.24
N MET A 276 -2.47 5.78 -8.24
CA MET A 276 -3.00 6.18 -6.93
C MET A 276 -4.02 7.31 -7.03
N ILE A 277 -3.72 8.34 -7.81
CA ILE A 277 -4.64 9.48 -8.02
C ILE A 277 -5.93 9.00 -8.68
N ASN A 278 -5.84 8.24 -9.79
CA ASN A 278 -7.01 7.70 -10.50
C ASN A 278 -7.85 6.81 -9.59
N HIS A 279 -7.22 5.93 -8.82
CA HIS A 279 -7.93 5.02 -7.94
C HIS A 279 -8.66 5.78 -6.84
N VAL A 280 -7.98 6.71 -6.15
CA VAL A 280 -8.60 7.49 -5.06
C VAL A 280 -9.71 8.41 -5.60
N VAL A 281 -9.44 9.15 -6.68
CA VAL A 281 -10.39 10.14 -7.19
C VAL A 281 -11.52 9.50 -7.98
N ASP A 282 -11.20 8.69 -8.99
CA ASP A 282 -12.19 8.23 -9.95
C ASP A 282 -12.88 6.94 -9.49
N LYS A 283 -12.11 6.00 -8.91
CA LYS A 283 -12.65 4.70 -8.49
C LYS A 283 -13.28 4.74 -7.10
N LEU A 284 -12.65 5.42 -6.14
CA LEU A 284 -13.22 5.57 -4.79
C LEU A 284 -14.14 6.79 -4.64
N GLY A 285 -14.16 7.70 -5.64
CA GLY A 285 -14.99 8.90 -5.60
C GLY A 285 -14.55 9.91 -4.53
N MET A 286 -13.27 9.90 -4.14
CA MET A 286 -12.73 10.80 -3.11
C MET A 286 -12.16 12.09 -3.73
N GLY A 287 -11.87 13.08 -2.88
CA GLY A 287 -11.23 14.33 -3.30
C GLY A 287 -9.71 14.20 -3.49
N ASP A 288 -9.13 15.27 -4.01
CA ASP A 288 -7.68 15.41 -4.21
C ASP A 288 -6.93 15.41 -2.88
N ALA A 289 -7.51 15.94 -1.80
CA ALA A 289 -6.91 15.89 -0.47
C ALA A 289 -6.61 14.45 -0.02
N GLN A 290 -7.49 13.50 -0.34
CA GLN A 290 -7.29 12.08 -0.04
C GLN A 290 -6.21 11.47 -0.92
N ALA A 291 -6.14 11.87 -2.19
CA ALA A 291 -5.05 11.46 -3.07
C ALA A 291 -3.70 11.98 -2.57
N GLU A 292 -3.64 13.23 -2.08
CA GLU A 292 -2.46 13.81 -1.44
C GLU A 292 -2.01 13.02 -0.18
N GLN A 293 -2.95 12.47 0.61
CA GLN A 293 -2.59 11.59 1.72
C GLN A 293 -1.98 10.26 1.25
N ALA A 294 -2.49 9.69 0.16
CA ALA A 294 -1.87 8.51 -0.46
C ALA A 294 -0.44 8.84 -0.91
N ILE A 295 -0.24 9.99 -1.56
CA ILE A 295 1.09 10.47 -1.93
C ILE A 295 1.99 10.67 -0.71
N SER A 296 1.48 11.30 0.35
CA SER A 296 2.23 11.54 1.59
C SER A 296 2.72 10.23 2.21
N ALA A 297 1.86 9.20 2.25
CA ALA A 297 2.23 7.87 2.72
C ALA A 297 3.23 7.17 1.78
N PHE A 298 3.05 7.33 0.46
CA PHE A 298 3.95 6.81 -0.55
C PHE A 298 5.36 7.39 -0.43
N VAL A 299 5.52 8.71 -0.45
CA VAL A 299 6.82 9.38 -0.35
C VAL A 299 7.50 9.13 1.00
N GLY A 300 6.71 8.98 2.07
CA GLY A 300 7.23 8.70 3.40
C GLY A 300 7.71 7.27 3.63
N THR A 301 7.36 6.38 2.72
CA THR A 301 7.74 4.96 2.73
C THR A 301 8.74 4.63 1.63
N LEU A 302 8.80 5.44 0.57
CA LEU A 302 9.79 5.31 -0.49
C LEU A 302 11.20 5.43 0.11
N VAL A 303 11.96 4.34 0.11
CA VAL A 303 13.35 4.35 0.57
C VAL A 303 14.15 5.21 -0.38
N VAL A 304 14.53 6.39 0.10
CA VAL A 304 15.59 7.18 -0.51
C VAL A 304 16.89 6.43 -0.22
N PRO A 305 17.62 5.94 -1.23
CA PRO A 305 18.95 5.39 -1.00
C PRO A 305 19.75 6.49 -0.32
N LYS A 306 20.20 6.27 0.91
CA LYS A 306 21.29 7.09 1.44
C LYS A 306 22.44 6.82 0.50
N VAL A 307 22.77 7.78 -0.35
CA VAL A 307 24.06 7.80 -1.04
C VAL A 307 25.08 7.85 0.09
N THR A 308 25.58 6.68 0.50
CA THR A 308 26.76 6.59 1.36
C THR A 308 27.90 7.14 0.51
N ALA A 309 28.24 8.40 0.77
CA ALA A 309 29.43 9.05 0.26
C ALA A 309 30.68 8.35 0.78
#